data_AF-A0AAI9N4X4-F1
#
_entry.id   AF-A0AAI9N4X4-F1
#
_cell.length_a   1.000
_cell.length_b   1.000
_cell.length_c   1.000
_cell.angle_alpha   90.00
_cell.angle_beta   90.00
_cell.angle_gamma   90.00
#
_symmetry.space_group_name_H-M   'P 1'
#
loop_
_entity.id
_entity.type
_entity.pdbx_description
1 polymer ?
#
loop_
_entity_poly.entity_id
_entity_poly.type
_entity_poly.pdbx_seq_one_letter_code
_entity_poly.pdbx_strand_id
1 'polypeptide(L)'
;MRINKEIDKLYEAIYSEARYCRDPLVASPWGYEAELTHINLEGDTLSVIFKISGACYSQPHFDMVAGNFSIRSGAVISRRKMLKMYAPDLLKAGVTFDPNFISLSEDAVQYLLEQNEDLFKSEAMASCESYFRSAAFHIWLRDGALILTPGFSHPNSICFKAYSIRPS
;
A
#
# COMPACT_ATOMS: atom_id res chain seq x y z
N MET A 1 16.90 -16.89 11.52
CA MET A 1 16.68 -15.75 10.60
C MET A 1 15.21 -15.35 10.66
N ARG A 2 14.87 -14.23 11.33
CA ARG A 2 13.48 -13.87 11.67
C ARG A 2 12.73 -13.18 10.54
N ILE A 3 13.42 -12.33 9.76
CA ILE A 3 12.81 -11.55 8.66
C ILE A 3 12.29 -12.47 7.55
N ASN A 4 13.11 -13.39 7.04
CA ASN A 4 12.67 -14.30 5.96
C ASN A 4 11.41 -15.08 6.36
N LYS A 5 11.33 -15.55 7.62
CA LYS A 5 10.12 -16.21 8.13
C LYS A 5 8.89 -15.29 8.13
N GLU A 6 9.06 -14.00 8.42
CA GLU A 6 7.93 -13.04 8.34
C GLU A 6 7.60 -12.67 6.89
N ILE A 7 8.57 -12.68 5.97
CA ILE A 7 8.33 -12.53 4.52
C ILE A 7 7.56 -13.76 3.99
N ASP A 8 7.93 -14.98 4.39
CA ASP A 8 7.22 -16.20 4.00
C ASP A 8 5.76 -16.14 4.46
N LYS A 9 5.51 -15.72 5.71
CA LYS A 9 4.14 -15.51 6.22
C LYS A 9 3.37 -14.44 5.46
N LEU A 10 4.03 -13.34 5.06
CA LEU A 10 3.40 -12.30 4.25
C LEU A 10 2.98 -12.87 2.90
N TYR A 11 3.86 -13.63 2.24
CA TYR A 11 3.59 -14.28 0.97
C TYR A 11 2.45 -15.31 1.09
N GLU A 12 2.44 -16.12 2.16
CA GLU A 12 1.35 -17.05 2.48
C GLU A 12 0.01 -16.34 2.69
N ALA A 13 0.01 -15.20 3.40
CA ALA A 13 -1.19 -14.40 3.64
C ALA A 13 -1.76 -13.83 2.33
N ILE A 14 -0.90 -13.26 1.48
CA ILE A 14 -1.25 -12.78 0.15
C ILE A 14 -1.90 -13.90 -0.67
N TYR A 15 -1.27 -15.07 -0.72
CA TYR A 15 -1.80 -16.21 -1.46
C TYR A 15 -3.12 -16.74 -0.88
N SER A 16 -3.28 -16.70 0.45
CA SER A 16 -4.51 -17.08 1.12
C SER A 16 -5.66 -16.13 0.79
N GLU A 17 -5.41 -14.83 0.72
CA GLU A 17 -6.41 -13.82 0.33
C GLU A 17 -6.88 -14.04 -1.11
N ALA A 18 -5.94 -14.26 -2.04
CA ALA A 18 -6.25 -14.55 -3.43
C ALA A 18 -7.10 -15.83 -3.61
N ARG A 19 -6.95 -16.83 -2.73
CA ARG A 19 -7.75 -18.06 -2.80
C ARG A 19 -9.23 -17.87 -2.51
N TYR A 20 -9.67 -16.77 -1.88
CA TYR A 20 -11.10 -16.47 -1.76
C TYR A 20 -11.79 -16.27 -3.13
N CYS A 21 -11.01 -16.01 -4.18
CA CYS A 21 -11.50 -15.92 -5.55
C CYS A 21 -11.73 -17.29 -6.22
N ARG A 22 -11.28 -18.39 -5.60
CA ARG A 22 -11.28 -19.73 -6.19
C ARG A 22 -12.64 -20.43 -6.18
N ASP A 23 -13.47 -20.16 -5.18
CA ASP A 23 -14.79 -20.80 -5.02
C ASP A 23 -15.94 -19.80 -5.28
N PRO A 24 -16.05 -19.27 -6.52
CA PRO A 24 -17.11 -18.35 -6.83
C PRO A 24 -18.46 -19.08 -6.91
N LEU A 25 -19.55 -18.39 -6.54
CA LEU A 25 -20.93 -18.86 -6.81
C LEU A 25 -21.16 -19.16 -8.30
N VAL A 26 -20.36 -18.56 -9.19
CA VAL A 26 -20.38 -18.75 -10.65
C VAL A 26 -18.97 -19.02 -11.15
N ALA A 27 -18.75 -20.15 -11.82
CA ALA A 27 -17.46 -20.52 -12.40
C ALA A 27 -16.90 -19.38 -13.28
N SER A 28 -15.78 -18.81 -12.84
CA SER A 28 -15.10 -17.69 -13.49
C SER A 28 -13.59 -17.91 -13.45
N PRO A 29 -12.83 -17.47 -14.46
CA PRO A 29 -11.39 -17.45 -14.39
C PRO A 29 -10.91 -16.65 -13.17
N TRP A 30 -9.96 -17.23 -12.46
CA TRP A 30 -9.24 -16.57 -11.39
C TRP A 30 -7.76 -16.93 -11.50
N GLY A 31 -6.93 -16.05 -10.99
CA GLY A 31 -5.48 -16.22 -10.99
C GLY A 31 -4.85 -15.06 -10.27
N TYR A 32 -3.66 -15.29 -9.72
CA TYR A 32 -2.95 -14.27 -8.95
C TYR A 32 -1.46 -14.51 -9.05
N GLU A 33 -0.72 -13.44 -9.23
CA GLU A 33 0.73 -13.40 -9.26
C GLU A 33 1.21 -12.34 -8.27
N ALA A 34 2.22 -12.71 -7.48
CA ALA A 34 2.95 -11.81 -6.60
C ALA A 34 4.41 -11.78 -7.04
N GLU A 35 4.83 -10.64 -7.58
CA GLU A 35 6.20 -10.39 -8.02
C GLU A 35 6.93 -9.53 -6.98
N LEU A 36 8.07 -9.98 -6.47
CA LEU A 36 8.94 -9.14 -5.65
C LEU A 36 9.55 -8.05 -6.54
N THR A 37 9.19 -6.79 -6.32
CA THR A 37 9.63 -5.67 -7.17
C THR A 37 10.70 -4.80 -6.53
N HIS A 38 10.57 -4.53 -5.24
CA HIS A 38 11.48 -3.62 -4.54
C HIS A 38 11.84 -4.13 -3.14
N ILE A 39 13.09 -3.87 -2.77
CA ILE A 39 13.59 -4.00 -1.41
C ILE A 39 14.27 -2.68 -1.07
N ASN A 40 13.73 -1.94 -0.11
CA ASN A 40 14.25 -0.64 0.29
C ASN A 40 14.76 -0.70 1.73
N LEU A 41 15.91 -0.09 1.95
CA LEU A 41 16.58 -0.03 3.25
C LEU A 41 16.71 1.43 3.67
N GLU A 42 16.21 1.78 4.85
CA GLU A 42 16.34 3.12 5.42
C GLU A 42 16.51 3.03 6.94
N GLY A 43 17.70 3.39 7.42
CA GLY A 43 18.05 3.24 8.83
C GLY A 43 17.87 1.79 9.34
N ASP A 44 16.99 1.60 10.32
CA ASP A 44 16.63 0.26 10.85
C ASP A 44 15.44 -0.38 10.12
N THR A 45 14.89 0.24 9.08
CA THR A 45 13.69 -0.24 8.39
C THR A 45 14.03 -0.89 7.06
N LEU A 46 13.55 -2.12 6.88
CA LEU A 46 13.53 -2.84 5.60
C LEU A 46 12.08 -2.88 5.09
N SER A 47 11.84 -2.37 3.90
CA SER A 47 10.58 -2.51 3.18
C SER A 47 10.73 -3.51 2.04
N VAL A 48 9.87 -4.53 1.99
CA VAL A 48 9.82 -5.54 0.91
C VAL A 48 8.47 -5.40 0.22
N ILE A 49 8.47 -5.15 -1.09
CA ILE A 49 7.27 -4.80 -1.85
C ILE A 49 7.00 -5.87 -2.90
N PHE A 50 5.78 -6.41 -2.86
CA PHE A 50 5.25 -7.31 -3.87
C PHE A 50 4.26 -6.54 -4.75
N LYS A 51 4.49 -6.57 -6.05
CA LYS A 51 3.49 -6.15 -7.02
C LYS A 51 2.56 -7.31 -7.28
N ILE A 52 1.28 -7.00 -7.24
CA ILE A 52 0.20 -7.94 -7.36
C ILE A 52 -0.52 -7.71 -8.67
N SER A 53 -0.75 -8.79 -9.39
CA SER A 53 -1.66 -8.80 -10.54
C SER A 53 -2.48 -10.07 -10.54
N GLY A 54 -3.78 -9.94 -10.79
CA GLY A 54 -4.65 -11.10 -10.84
C GLY A 54 -6.01 -10.80 -11.44
N ALA A 55 -6.85 -11.82 -11.42
CA ALA A 55 -8.26 -11.73 -11.73
C ALA A 55 -9.06 -12.47 -10.66
N CYS A 56 -10.13 -11.85 -10.21
CA CYS A 56 -11.07 -12.41 -9.24
C CYS A 56 -12.47 -12.24 -9.82
N TYR A 57 -13.23 -13.32 -10.03
CA TYR A 57 -14.55 -13.25 -10.69
C TYR A 57 -14.51 -12.55 -12.06
N SER A 58 -13.47 -12.78 -12.86
CA SER A 58 -13.21 -12.08 -14.13
C SER A 58 -12.96 -10.56 -14.02
N GLN A 59 -12.87 -10.01 -12.80
CA GLN A 59 -12.46 -8.63 -12.58
C GLN A 59 -10.94 -8.56 -12.37
N PRO A 60 -10.23 -7.74 -13.15
CA PRO A 60 -8.81 -7.55 -12.95
C PRO A 60 -8.54 -6.85 -11.61
N HIS A 61 -7.46 -7.24 -10.96
CA HIS A 61 -7.03 -6.68 -9.69
C HIS A 61 -5.53 -6.41 -9.71
N PHE A 62 -5.15 -5.23 -9.24
CA PHE A 62 -3.76 -4.79 -9.16
C PHE A 62 -3.52 -4.13 -7.81
N ASP A 63 -2.42 -4.51 -7.17
CA ASP A 63 -2.07 -3.98 -5.86
C ASP A 63 -0.55 -3.91 -5.67
N MET A 64 -0.10 -3.19 -4.66
CA MET A 64 1.26 -3.26 -4.13
C MET A 64 1.19 -3.53 -2.64
N VAL A 65 1.57 -4.75 -2.24
CA VAL A 65 1.58 -5.15 -0.84
C VAL A 65 2.99 -5.02 -0.30
N ALA A 66 3.13 -4.34 0.84
CA ALA A 66 4.43 -4.13 1.47
C ALA A 66 4.51 -4.75 2.86
N GLY A 67 5.63 -5.43 3.12
CA GLY A 67 6.09 -5.81 4.45
C GLY A 67 7.16 -4.85 4.95
N ASN A 68 6.97 -4.27 6.13
CA ASN A 68 7.94 -3.40 6.78
C ASN A 68 8.53 -4.11 8.00
N PHE A 69 9.86 -4.14 8.12
CA PHE A 69 10.57 -4.91 9.14
C PHE A 69 11.69 -4.10 9.78
N SER A 70 11.93 -4.31 11.06
CA SER A 70 13.12 -3.79 11.75
C SER A 70 14.29 -4.73 11.47
N ILE A 71 15.40 -4.21 10.93
CA ILE A 71 16.59 -4.99 10.61
C ILE A 71 17.19 -5.57 11.89
N ARG A 72 17.32 -4.74 12.94
CA ARG A 72 17.93 -5.14 14.21
C ARG A 72 17.15 -6.23 14.94
N SER A 73 15.83 -6.13 14.98
CA SER A 73 14.99 -7.07 15.74
C SER A 73 14.40 -8.20 14.90
N GLY A 74 14.39 -8.01 13.57
CA GLY A 74 13.69 -8.85 12.60
C GLY A 74 12.17 -8.86 12.74
N ALA A 75 11.59 -7.94 13.51
CA ALA A 75 10.16 -7.88 13.76
C ALA A 75 9.43 -7.01 12.72
N VAL A 76 8.17 -7.35 12.44
CA VAL A 76 7.28 -6.51 11.61
C VAL A 76 7.08 -5.15 12.29
N ILE A 77 7.23 -4.08 11.51
CA ILE A 77 6.91 -2.72 11.92
C ILE A 77 5.46 -2.44 11.52
N SER A 78 4.62 -2.13 12.50
CA SER A 78 3.21 -1.83 12.23
C SER A 78 3.05 -0.53 11.44
N ARG A 79 1.97 -0.42 10.66
CA ARG A 79 1.65 0.78 9.87
C ARG A 79 1.60 2.05 10.75
N ARG A 80 1.03 1.92 11.96
CA ARG A 80 1.01 3.01 12.94
C ARG A 80 2.42 3.44 13.36
N LYS A 81 3.34 2.49 13.55
CA LYS A 81 4.73 2.80 13.89
C LYS A 81 5.47 3.42 12.70
N MET A 82 5.23 2.95 11.47
CA MET A 82 5.75 3.57 10.25
C MET A 82 5.34 5.04 10.15
N LEU A 83 4.04 5.33 10.25
CA LEU A 83 3.53 6.71 10.20
C LEU A 83 4.10 7.58 11.32
N LYS A 84 4.21 7.08 12.56
CA LYS A 84 4.84 7.82 13.66
C LYS A 84 6.30 8.20 13.39
N MET A 85 7.05 7.35 12.69
CA MET A 85 8.47 7.57 12.42
C MET A 85 8.71 8.46 11.20
N TYR A 86 7.90 8.33 10.15
CA TYR A 86 8.20 8.92 8.84
C TYR A 86 7.17 9.93 8.32
N ALA A 87 5.94 9.93 8.87
CA ALA A 87 4.88 10.86 8.47
C ALA A 87 3.97 11.22 9.66
N PRO A 88 4.53 11.81 10.74
CA PRO A 88 3.76 12.11 11.94
C PRO A 88 2.64 13.13 11.67
N ASP A 89 2.81 14.02 10.70
CA ASP A 89 1.80 15.02 10.37
C ASP A 89 0.61 14.43 9.61
N LEU A 90 0.83 13.47 8.70
CA LEU A 90 -0.25 12.67 8.12
C LEU A 90 -1.04 11.93 9.21
N LEU A 91 -0.33 11.35 10.19
CA LEU A 91 -0.98 10.66 11.30
C LEU A 91 -1.87 11.60 12.13
N LYS A 92 -1.45 12.85 12.33
CA LYS A 92 -2.25 13.88 13.01
C LYS A 92 -3.45 14.33 12.18
N ALA A 93 -3.30 14.43 10.86
CA ALA A 93 -4.37 14.81 9.94
C ALA A 93 -5.52 13.79 9.93
N GLY A 94 -5.22 12.50 10.15
CA GLY A 94 -6.22 11.49 10.48
C GLY A 94 -6.10 10.22 9.66
N VAL A 95 -5.74 9.12 10.33
CA VAL A 95 -5.56 7.81 9.70
C VAL A 95 -6.30 6.74 10.48
N THR A 96 -7.14 5.98 9.78
CA THR A 96 -7.77 4.76 10.28
C THR A 96 -6.91 3.55 9.93
N PHE A 97 -6.82 2.59 10.85
CA PHE A 97 -5.97 1.43 10.72
C PHE A 97 -6.79 0.16 10.60
N ASP A 98 -6.65 -0.49 9.45
CA ASP A 98 -7.15 -1.82 9.21
C ASP A 98 -5.99 -2.83 9.34
N PRO A 99 -6.27 -4.14 9.49
CA PRO A 99 -5.22 -5.15 9.61
C PRO A 99 -4.21 -5.14 8.45
N ASN A 100 -4.68 -4.82 7.23
CA ASN A 100 -3.91 -4.93 6.00
C ASN A 100 -3.63 -3.59 5.28
N PHE A 101 -4.28 -2.51 5.66
CA PHE A 101 -4.13 -1.20 5.00
C PHE A 101 -4.42 -0.06 5.96
N ILE A 102 -4.30 1.17 5.46
CA ILE A 102 -4.80 2.36 6.13
C ILE A 102 -5.85 3.04 5.27
N SER A 103 -6.76 3.78 5.91
CA SER A 103 -7.70 4.68 5.25
C SER A 103 -7.48 6.10 5.76
N LEU A 104 -7.67 7.10 4.90
CA LEU A 104 -7.37 8.50 5.21
C LEU A 104 -8.65 9.29 5.52
N SER A 105 -8.60 10.16 6.52
CA SER A 105 -9.63 11.20 6.72
C SER A 105 -9.60 12.22 5.59
N GLU A 106 -10.60 13.11 5.51
CA GLU A 106 -10.61 14.20 4.53
C GLU A 106 -9.37 15.10 4.67
N ASP A 107 -9.01 15.49 5.89
CA ASP A 107 -7.81 16.29 6.16
C ASP A 107 -6.51 15.56 5.76
N ALA A 108 -6.44 14.24 5.98
CA ALA A 108 -5.27 13.45 5.58
C ALA A 108 -5.18 13.25 4.06
N VAL A 109 -6.32 13.15 3.35
CA VAL A 109 -6.36 13.15 1.89
C VAL A 109 -5.84 14.49 1.36
N GLN A 110 -6.32 15.61 1.91
CA GLN A 110 -5.88 16.94 1.51
C GLN A 110 -4.37 17.11 1.74
N TYR A 111 -3.86 16.70 2.90
CA TYR A 111 -2.43 16.69 3.18
C TYR A 111 -1.64 15.85 2.15
N LEU A 112 -2.12 14.65 1.81
CA LEU A 112 -1.45 13.79 0.82
C LEU A 112 -1.39 14.46 -0.56
N LEU A 113 -2.48 15.12 -0.99
CA LEU A 113 -2.55 15.84 -2.26
C LEU A 113 -1.58 17.03 -2.29
N GLU A 114 -1.53 17.83 -1.22
CA GLU A 114 -0.61 18.97 -1.10
C GLU A 114 0.86 18.54 -1.19
N GLN A 115 1.21 17.41 -0.56
CA GLN A 115 2.58 16.87 -0.64
C GLN A 115 2.96 16.33 -2.03
N ASN A 116 1.99 16.16 -2.93
CA ASN A 116 2.17 15.52 -4.24
C ASN A 116 1.52 16.34 -5.38
N GLU A 117 1.40 17.66 -5.21
CA GLU A 117 0.74 18.55 -6.17
C GLU A 117 1.37 18.44 -7.58
N ASP A 118 2.70 18.23 -7.64
CA ASP A 118 3.47 18.05 -8.87
C ASP A 118 3.06 16.81 -9.68
N LEU A 119 2.43 15.82 -9.04
CA LEU A 119 1.93 14.62 -9.70
C LEU A 119 0.57 14.82 -10.38
N PHE A 120 -0.14 15.93 -10.11
CA PHE A 120 -1.48 16.18 -10.62
C PHE A 120 -1.50 17.34 -11.61
N LYS A 121 -2.14 17.13 -12.76
CA LYS A 121 -2.73 18.26 -13.51
C LYS A 121 -4.00 18.66 -12.77
N SER A 122 -4.35 19.95 -12.71
CA SER A 122 -5.47 20.47 -11.88
C SER A 122 -6.78 19.68 -12.00
N GLU A 123 -7.18 19.23 -13.20
CA GLU A 123 -8.39 18.42 -13.42
C GLU A 123 -8.29 16.98 -12.85
N ALA A 124 -7.08 16.42 -12.74
CA ALA A 124 -6.87 15.09 -12.16
C ALA A 124 -6.98 15.09 -10.63
N MET A 125 -6.73 16.24 -9.99
CA MET A 125 -6.68 16.35 -8.53
C MET A 125 -8.05 16.08 -7.90
N ALA A 126 -9.12 16.74 -8.40
CA ALA A 126 -10.48 16.55 -7.89
C ALA A 126 -10.99 15.11 -8.06
N SER A 127 -10.67 14.47 -9.20
CA SER A 127 -11.04 13.07 -9.45
C SER A 127 -10.35 12.12 -8.48
N CYS A 128 -9.07 12.36 -8.17
CA CYS A 128 -8.31 11.53 -7.24
C CYS A 128 -8.64 11.78 -5.78
N GLU A 129 -8.98 13.02 -5.42
CA GLU A 129 -9.44 13.36 -4.08
C GLU A 129 -10.67 12.52 -3.68
N SER A 130 -11.69 12.47 -4.54
CA SER A 130 -12.90 11.69 -4.27
C SER A 130 -12.59 10.20 -4.09
N TYR A 131 -11.70 9.65 -4.92
CA TYR A 131 -11.28 8.26 -4.82
C TYR A 131 -10.51 7.97 -3.51
N PHE A 132 -9.57 8.83 -3.12
CA PHE A 132 -8.74 8.64 -1.93
C PHE A 132 -9.51 8.61 -0.62
N ARG A 133 -10.67 9.29 -0.53
CA ARG A 133 -11.53 9.24 0.66
C ARG A 133 -12.06 7.84 0.99
N SER A 134 -12.08 6.94 0.01
CA SER A 134 -12.57 5.55 0.17
C SER A 134 -11.49 4.50 -0.09
N ALA A 135 -10.28 4.92 -0.47
CA ALA A 135 -9.23 4.01 -0.88
C ALA A 135 -8.49 3.40 0.32
N ALA A 136 -8.19 2.11 0.21
CA ALA A 136 -7.25 1.42 1.07
C ALA A 136 -5.82 1.68 0.59
N PHE A 137 -4.94 2.16 1.48
CA PHE A 137 -3.54 2.43 1.17
C PHE A 137 -2.59 1.43 1.83
N HIS A 138 -1.63 0.92 1.05
CA HIS A 138 -0.43 0.28 1.55
C HIS A 138 0.68 1.30 1.73
N ILE A 139 1.54 1.07 2.73
CA ILE A 139 2.64 1.99 3.06
C ILE A 139 3.98 1.29 3.17
N TRP A 140 5.03 1.94 2.67
CA TRP A 140 6.41 1.46 2.71
C TRP A 140 7.41 2.60 2.57
N LEU A 141 8.70 2.32 2.67
CA LEU A 141 9.74 3.31 2.43
C LEU A 141 10.36 3.18 1.05
N ARG A 142 10.71 4.32 0.47
CA ARG A 142 11.58 4.43 -0.70
C ARG A 142 12.32 5.76 -0.62
N ASP A 143 13.64 5.72 -0.75
CA ASP A 143 14.51 6.91 -0.80
C ASP A 143 14.24 7.93 0.34
N GLY A 144 14.16 7.44 1.58
CA GLY A 144 13.90 8.28 2.77
C GLY A 144 12.47 8.80 2.93
N ALA A 145 11.57 8.56 1.97
CA ALA A 145 10.18 8.98 2.02
C ALA A 145 9.25 7.80 2.37
N LEU A 146 8.16 8.11 3.07
CA LEU A 146 7.04 7.18 3.21
C LEU A 146 6.20 7.23 1.94
N ILE A 147 6.01 6.08 1.32
CA ILE A 147 5.21 5.91 0.12
C ILE A 147 3.84 5.37 0.51
N LEU A 148 2.79 5.93 -0.07
CA LEU A 148 1.42 5.45 -0.01
C LEU A 148 1.00 5.03 -1.43
N THR A 149 0.50 3.81 -1.60
CA THR A 149 -0.27 3.45 -2.80
C THR A 149 -1.67 3.00 -2.44
N PRO A 150 -2.70 3.53 -3.12
CA PRO A 150 -4.03 2.94 -3.07
C PRO A 150 -4.03 1.48 -3.58
N GLY A 151 -5.09 0.72 -3.34
CA GLY A 151 -5.37 -0.55 -4.03
C GLY A 151 -6.36 -0.39 -5.20
N PHE A 152 -6.27 -1.20 -6.26
CA PHE A 152 -6.97 -0.92 -7.53
C PHE A 152 -7.74 -2.09 -8.14
N SER A 153 -8.76 -1.73 -8.93
CA SER A 153 -9.52 -2.61 -9.84
C SER A 153 -9.30 -2.28 -11.33
N HIS A 154 -8.61 -1.17 -11.66
CA HIS A 154 -8.38 -0.74 -13.04
C HIS A 154 -6.92 -0.31 -13.27
N PRO A 155 -6.23 -0.84 -14.31
CA PRO A 155 -4.79 -0.67 -14.49
C PRO A 155 -4.35 0.74 -14.94
N ASN A 156 -5.26 1.55 -15.48
CA ASN A 156 -4.94 2.85 -16.12
C ASN A 156 -5.59 4.03 -15.40
N SER A 157 -5.91 3.92 -14.10
CA SER A 157 -6.42 5.07 -13.35
C SER A 157 -5.35 6.16 -13.24
N ILE A 158 -5.73 7.41 -13.49
CA ILE A 158 -4.85 8.59 -13.28
C ILE A 158 -4.38 8.73 -11.82
N CYS A 159 -5.10 8.10 -10.89
CA CYS A 159 -4.81 8.07 -9.45
C CYS A 159 -3.98 6.85 -9.04
N PHE A 160 -3.61 5.99 -9.99
CA PHE A 160 -2.73 4.86 -9.74
C PHE A 160 -1.27 5.31 -9.75
N LYS A 161 -0.85 5.93 -8.66
CA LYS A 161 0.53 6.37 -8.45
C LYS A 161 1.01 6.01 -7.04
N ALA A 162 2.32 6.04 -6.87
CA ALA A 162 2.97 6.05 -5.57
C ALA A 162 3.09 7.49 -5.09
N TYR A 163 2.43 7.80 -3.97
CA TYR A 163 2.43 9.13 -3.36
C TYR A 163 3.46 9.18 -2.26
N SER A 164 4.38 10.13 -2.33
CA SER A 164 5.45 10.27 -1.35
C SER A 164 5.09 11.29 -0.28
N ILE A 165 5.42 10.98 0.98
CA ILE A 165 5.44 11.92 2.09
C ILE A 165 6.86 11.98 2.59
N ARG A 166 7.45 13.17 2.54
CA ARG A 166 8.77 13.42 3.09
C ARG A 166 8.64 13.84 4.54
N PRO A 167 9.53 13.39 5.44
CA PRO A 167 9.58 13.91 6.79
C PRO A 167 9.83 15.43 6.76
N SER A 168 8.99 16.18 7.47
CA SER A 168 9.14 17.61 7.73
C SER A 168 10.40 17.92 8.51
#